data_AF-A0A7K3VDX6-F1
#
_entry.id   AF-A0A7K3VDX6-F1
#
_cell.length_a   1.000
_cell.length_b   1.000
_cell.length_c   1.000
_cell.angle_alpha   90.00
_cell.angle_beta   90.00
_cell.angle_gamma   90.00
#
_symmetry.space_group_name_H-M   'P 1'
#
loop_
_entity.id
_entity.type
_entity.pdbx_description
1 polymer ?
#
loop_
_entity_poly.entity_id
_entity_poly.type
_entity_poly.pdbx_seq_one_letter_code
_entity_poly.pdbx_strand_id
1 'polypeptide(L)'
;MQITTVSDTVPLRQRPDASSPAVEFPKNYPFSVRTTDSLVNVTAVDQVWSQVTVDRGGGKGPTGYIRTSFITTIPLPSADVSYEDFLRYCVSACLLYEVDVAYLMAVARVETGGSWNNAQSIIPASVMAAQATGPSGPFQFQTSTWKATIAQIDPKFAYKMQDITDPKAQALCAAHIANQGIEQHLHKFNGLPSPAQLYLYHFLGANDAQAVLSDPGRAVDLVLSPTVIQSNPSLLGQPGAAHTGNQLLDIVAMRLRAGYQANAGLFANPPAWWPLPQASTEATPWLNTALQEEQAGVTEAAGSSSNPRISQFLESVGFPPGRSDDTAWCAAFVSWCLKNCGDGTAAAAAKSVKNSSYAKSWLDLPMQLPEPRIGAIAVKKSHSRDVTGHAGFVAAINNDGSIVLLAGNQGGLNNNGLDKVCEITFDREEFLGFRWVG
;
A
#
# COMPACT_ATOMS: atom_id res chain seq x y z
N MET A 1 15.12 1.01 20.81
CA MET A 1 13.82 1.48 21.34
C MET A 1 12.93 0.30 21.68
N GLN A 2 11.91 0.46 22.52
CA GLN A 2 10.93 -0.61 22.76
C GLN A 2 9.52 -0.02 22.86
N ILE A 3 8.51 -0.78 22.46
CA ILE A 3 7.09 -0.46 22.73
C ILE A 3 6.58 -1.37 23.84
N THR A 4 5.90 -0.79 24.81
CA THR A 4 5.23 -1.56 25.85
C THR A 4 3.78 -1.78 25.43
N THR A 5 3.34 -3.04 25.41
CA THR A 5 2.00 -3.48 25.02
C THR A 5 1.58 -4.66 25.92
N VAL A 6 0.52 -5.35 25.55
CA VAL A 6 0.04 -6.57 26.19
C VAL A 6 0.29 -7.80 25.30
N SER A 7 0.61 -8.93 25.91
CA SER A 7 0.85 -10.20 25.20
C SER A 7 -0.44 -10.87 24.68
N ASP A 8 -1.59 -10.49 25.24
CA ASP A 8 -2.93 -10.90 24.79
C ASP A 8 -3.93 -9.77 25.08
N THR A 9 -5.13 -9.84 24.52
CA THR A 9 -6.20 -8.90 24.83
C THR A 9 -6.65 -9.07 26.28
N VAL A 10 -6.55 -8.00 27.08
CA VAL A 10 -6.79 -8.04 28.53
C VAL A 10 -7.71 -6.90 28.99
N PRO A 11 -8.43 -7.03 30.10
CA PRO A 11 -9.24 -5.95 30.65
C PRO A 11 -8.38 -4.83 31.27
N LEU A 12 -8.70 -3.56 30.99
CA LEU A 12 -8.14 -2.42 31.71
C LEU A 12 -8.92 -2.15 32.99
N ARG A 13 -8.38 -2.54 34.15
CA ARG A 13 -9.11 -2.46 35.43
C ARG A 13 -8.98 -1.11 36.11
N GLN A 14 -10.00 -0.69 36.86
CA GLN A 14 -9.94 0.58 37.60
C GLN A 14 -9.52 0.41 39.07
N ARG A 15 -9.89 -0.70 39.72
CA ARG A 15 -9.58 -0.99 41.13
C ARG A 15 -9.46 -2.50 41.39
N PRO A 16 -8.46 -3.19 40.81
CA PRO A 16 -8.28 -4.62 41.08
C PRO A 16 -7.62 -4.88 42.43
N ASP A 17 -7.77 -6.11 42.92
CA ASP A 17 -7.04 -6.68 44.06
C ASP A 17 -6.34 -7.99 43.64
N ALA A 18 -5.60 -8.61 44.56
CA ALA A 18 -4.87 -9.85 44.28
C ALA A 18 -5.80 -11.03 43.87
N SER A 19 -7.05 -11.04 44.34
CA SER A 19 -8.06 -12.06 44.00
C SER A 19 -8.75 -11.85 42.66
N SER A 20 -8.57 -10.69 42.02
CA SER A 20 -9.23 -10.38 40.76
C SER A 20 -8.75 -11.30 39.62
N PRO A 21 -9.66 -11.90 38.83
CA PRO A 21 -9.31 -12.92 37.82
C PRO A 21 -8.49 -12.33 36.65
N ALA A 22 -7.69 -13.19 36.01
CA ALA A 22 -6.71 -12.77 35.01
C ALA A 22 -7.32 -12.23 33.71
N VAL A 23 -8.31 -12.91 33.12
CA VAL A 23 -8.83 -12.59 31.76
C VAL A 23 -10.37 -12.67 31.69
N GLU A 24 -11.06 -12.58 32.81
CA GLU A 24 -12.53 -12.55 32.76
C GLU A 24 -12.98 -11.18 32.24
N PHE A 25 -13.69 -11.17 31.12
CA PHE A 25 -14.43 -10.01 30.59
C PHE A 25 -15.88 -10.13 31.07
N PRO A 26 -16.29 -9.47 32.16
CA PRO A 26 -17.69 -9.39 32.52
C PRO A 26 -18.52 -8.91 31.34
N LYS A 27 -19.77 -9.38 31.26
CA LYS A 27 -20.76 -8.79 30.35
C LYS A 27 -20.81 -7.28 30.62
N ASN A 28 -20.57 -6.47 29.58
CA ASN A 28 -20.46 -4.99 29.62
C ASN A 28 -19.13 -4.41 30.16
N TYR A 29 -18.00 -5.13 30.09
CA TYR A 29 -16.71 -4.55 30.45
C TYR A 29 -16.32 -3.41 29.48
N PRO A 30 -16.15 -2.16 29.97
CA PRO A 30 -16.12 -0.99 29.09
C PRO A 30 -14.79 -0.78 28.37
N PHE A 31 -13.68 -1.37 28.85
CA PHE A 31 -12.35 -1.11 28.30
C PHE A 31 -11.49 -2.36 28.26
N SER A 32 -11.20 -2.87 27.06
CA SER A 32 -10.14 -3.85 26.80
C SER A 32 -8.90 -3.16 26.24
N VAL A 33 -7.74 -3.72 26.58
CA VAL A 33 -6.45 -3.40 25.98
C VAL A 33 -6.11 -4.53 25.04
N ARG A 34 -5.94 -4.21 23.76
CA ARG A 34 -5.56 -5.17 22.71
C ARG A 34 -4.05 -5.21 22.57
N THR A 35 -3.52 -6.26 21.95
CA THR A 35 -2.10 -6.36 21.59
C THR A 35 -1.65 -5.23 20.63
N THR A 36 -2.61 -4.57 19.97
CA THR A 36 -2.41 -3.38 19.14
C THR A 36 -2.57 -2.05 19.89
N ASP A 37 -2.58 -2.06 21.22
CA ASP A 37 -2.63 -0.85 22.03
C ASP A 37 -1.25 -0.60 22.67
N SER A 38 -0.74 0.63 22.58
CA SER A 38 0.49 1.01 23.27
C SER A 38 0.20 1.41 24.72
N LEU A 39 1.13 1.08 25.62
CA LEU A 39 1.09 1.43 27.03
C LEU A 39 2.19 2.44 27.37
N VAL A 40 1.83 3.47 28.11
CA VAL A 40 2.74 4.50 28.65
C VAL A 40 2.51 4.67 30.15
N ASN A 41 3.42 5.37 30.85
CA ASN A 41 3.35 5.59 32.30
C ASN A 41 3.18 4.30 33.13
N VAL A 42 3.88 3.22 32.73
CA VAL A 42 3.77 1.92 33.37
C VAL A 42 4.50 1.94 34.72
N THR A 43 3.74 1.81 35.80
CA THR A 43 4.27 1.83 37.18
C THR A 43 3.83 0.55 37.91
N ALA A 44 4.79 -0.24 38.38
CA ALA A 44 4.50 -1.42 39.19
C ALA A 44 3.88 -0.98 40.54
N VAL A 45 2.74 -1.56 40.89
CA VAL A 45 2.03 -1.27 42.15
C VAL A 45 2.36 -2.35 43.18
N ASP A 46 2.34 -3.60 42.75
CA ASP A 46 2.79 -4.77 43.51
C ASP A 46 3.33 -5.85 42.55
N GLN A 47 3.52 -7.08 43.05
CA GLN A 47 4.03 -8.21 42.26
C GLN A 47 3.04 -8.72 41.19
N VAL A 48 1.77 -8.32 41.29
CA VAL A 48 0.68 -8.79 40.43
C VAL A 48 0.24 -7.71 39.45
N TRP A 49 0.13 -6.45 39.89
CA TRP A 49 -0.49 -5.35 39.16
C TRP A 49 0.49 -4.23 38.84
N SER A 50 0.35 -3.68 37.64
CA SER A 50 0.95 -2.42 37.22
C SER A 50 -0.15 -1.46 36.82
N GLN A 51 -0.02 -0.20 37.24
CA GLN A 51 -0.81 0.90 36.72
C GLN A 51 -0.24 1.31 35.36
N VAL A 52 -1.11 1.50 34.37
CA VAL A 52 -0.74 1.84 32.99
C VAL A 52 -1.69 2.88 32.42
N THR A 53 -1.21 3.66 31.45
CA THR A 53 -2.04 4.49 30.59
C THR A 53 -2.07 3.85 29.20
N VAL A 54 -3.27 3.57 28.67
CA VAL A 54 -3.40 3.14 27.26
C VAL A 54 -3.26 4.37 26.39
N ASP A 55 -2.18 4.45 25.61
CA ASP A 55 -1.88 5.62 24.79
C ASP A 55 -2.91 5.75 23.65
N ARG A 56 -3.59 6.89 23.64
CA ARG A 56 -4.50 7.35 22.59
C ARG A 56 -3.94 8.55 21.84
N GLY A 57 -2.67 8.90 22.08
CA GLY A 57 -1.94 9.98 21.42
C GLY A 57 -1.27 10.90 22.43
N GLY A 58 -0.02 11.29 22.15
CA GLY A 58 0.72 12.23 22.99
C GLY A 58 0.94 11.77 24.44
N GLY A 59 0.94 10.45 24.69
CA GLY A 59 1.11 9.89 26.03
C GLY A 59 -0.12 9.99 26.93
N LYS A 60 -1.31 10.24 26.35
CA LYS A 60 -2.57 10.43 27.09
C LYS A 60 -3.58 9.35 26.73
N GLY A 61 -4.40 8.95 27.70
CA GLY A 61 -5.53 8.05 27.47
C GLY A 61 -6.07 7.43 28.76
N PRO A 62 -6.96 6.42 28.66
CA PRO A 62 -7.54 5.81 29.84
C PRO A 62 -6.46 5.12 30.67
N THR A 63 -6.42 5.49 31.95
CA THR A 63 -5.50 4.92 32.93
C THR A 63 -6.23 3.83 33.72
N GLY A 64 -5.53 2.75 34.01
CA GLY A 64 -6.04 1.64 34.79
C GLY A 64 -4.92 0.69 35.17
N TYR A 65 -5.29 -0.54 35.51
CA TYR A 65 -4.41 -1.55 36.05
C TYR A 65 -4.49 -2.81 35.18
N ILE A 66 -3.33 -3.35 34.85
CA ILE A 66 -3.18 -4.60 34.11
C ILE A 66 -2.25 -5.50 34.94
N ARG A 67 -2.43 -6.82 34.89
CA ARG A 67 -1.48 -7.72 35.54
C ARG A 67 -0.12 -7.58 34.87
N THR A 68 0.92 -7.39 35.68
CA THR A 68 2.29 -7.17 35.20
C THR A 68 2.76 -8.28 34.26
N SER A 69 2.31 -9.52 34.46
CA SER A 69 2.63 -10.67 33.61
C SER A 69 2.15 -10.58 32.16
N PHE A 70 1.13 -9.76 31.87
CA PHE A 70 0.66 -9.52 30.50
C PHE A 70 1.39 -8.38 29.82
N ILE A 71 2.05 -7.50 30.59
CA ILE A 71 2.78 -6.37 30.03
C ILE A 71 4.06 -6.91 29.41
N THR A 72 4.18 -6.71 28.11
CA THR A 72 5.35 -7.08 27.35
C THR A 72 5.97 -5.83 26.75
N THR A 73 7.30 -5.84 26.65
CA THR A 73 8.04 -4.76 26.03
C THR A 73 8.81 -5.34 24.86
N ILE A 74 8.46 -4.88 23.65
CA ILE A 74 8.96 -5.43 22.39
C ILE A 74 10.04 -4.49 21.85
N PRO A 75 11.27 -4.97 21.61
CA PRO A 75 12.28 -4.19 20.91
C PRO A 75 11.80 -3.77 19.53
N LEU A 76 11.95 -2.48 19.21
CA LEU A 76 11.71 -1.95 17.89
C LEU A 76 13.08 -1.74 17.22
N PRO A 77 13.55 -2.71 16.42
CA PRO A 77 14.79 -2.54 15.68
C PRO A 77 14.60 -1.46 14.61
N SER A 78 15.64 -0.65 14.44
CA SER A 78 15.76 0.31 13.34
C SER A 78 17.10 0.05 12.67
N ALA A 79 17.11 0.07 11.35
CA ALA A 79 18.31 -0.05 10.54
C ALA A 79 18.44 1.18 9.63
N ASP A 80 19.66 1.43 9.18
CA ASP A 80 19.91 2.35 8.08
C ASP A 80 19.15 1.84 6.84
N VAL A 81 18.52 2.76 6.10
CA VAL A 81 17.78 2.44 4.87
C VAL A 81 18.37 3.27 3.75
N SER A 82 18.74 2.64 2.63
CA SER A 82 19.22 3.39 1.47
C SER A 82 18.09 4.26 0.90
N TYR A 83 18.45 5.40 0.27
CA TYR A 83 17.46 6.22 -0.44
C TYR A 83 16.72 5.43 -1.51
N GLU A 84 17.42 4.49 -2.15
CA GLU A 84 16.89 3.61 -3.16
C GLU A 84 15.83 2.65 -2.59
N ASP A 85 16.14 1.93 -1.50
CA ASP A 85 15.17 1.03 -0.88
C ASP A 85 13.96 1.80 -0.33
N PHE A 86 14.20 2.96 0.28
CA PHE A 86 13.12 3.80 0.77
C PHE A 86 12.24 4.35 -0.35
N LEU A 87 12.84 4.78 -1.47
CA LEU A 87 12.11 5.17 -2.67
C LEU A 87 11.28 3.98 -3.17
N ARG A 88 11.81 2.75 -3.19
CA ARG A 88 11.07 1.55 -3.63
C ARG A 88 9.82 1.31 -2.78
N TYR A 89 9.92 1.52 -1.47
CA TYR A 89 8.77 1.43 -0.57
C TYR A 89 7.74 2.53 -0.85
N CYS A 90 8.17 3.78 -0.98
CA CYS A 90 7.31 4.92 -1.29
C CYS A 90 6.60 4.73 -2.63
N VAL A 91 7.34 4.30 -3.65
CA VAL A 91 6.82 3.93 -4.96
C VAL A 91 5.71 2.90 -4.82
N SER A 92 5.99 1.77 -4.17
CA SER A 92 5.03 0.68 -4.04
C SER A 92 3.74 1.12 -3.33
N ALA A 93 3.87 1.96 -2.29
CA ALA A 93 2.76 2.54 -1.55
C ALA A 93 1.95 3.55 -2.37
N CYS A 94 2.64 4.48 -3.04
CA CYS A 94 2.05 5.51 -3.89
C CYS A 94 1.24 4.93 -5.04
N LEU A 95 1.71 3.82 -5.62
CA LEU A 95 1.00 3.16 -6.70
C LEU A 95 -0.25 2.42 -6.23
N LEU A 96 -0.23 1.89 -5.01
CA LEU A 96 -1.40 1.24 -4.41
C LEU A 96 -2.50 2.24 -4.07
N TYR A 97 -2.12 3.45 -3.64
CA TYR A 97 -3.03 4.48 -3.17
C TYR A 97 -3.17 5.67 -4.11
N GLU A 98 -2.64 5.58 -5.33
CA GLU A 98 -2.73 6.63 -6.36
C GLU A 98 -2.25 8.01 -5.86
N VAL A 99 -1.10 8.03 -5.18
CA VAL A 99 -0.47 9.24 -4.63
C VAL A 99 0.83 9.55 -5.38
N ASP A 100 1.14 10.83 -5.56
CA ASP A 100 2.42 11.25 -6.14
C ASP A 100 3.60 10.84 -5.23
N VAL A 101 4.54 10.06 -5.79
CA VAL A 101 5.75 9.62 -5.09
C VAL A 101 6.71 10.76 -4.76
N ALA A 102 6.80 11.78 -5.62
CA ALA A 102 7.62 12.95 -5.34
C ALA A 102 7.07 13.69 -4.13
N TYR A 103 5.75 13.79 -4.02
CA TYR A 103 5.08 14.34 -2.85
C TYR A 103 5.41 13.51 -1.60
N LEU A 104 5.20 12.19 -1.64
CA LEU A 104 5.43 11.33 -0.47
C LEU A 104 6.89 11.38 0.01
N MET A 105 7.85 11.35 -0.93
CA MET A 105 9.28 11.50 -0.62
C MET A 105 9.62 12.90 -0.06
N ALA A 106 8.94 13.95 -0.52
CA ALA A 106 9.11 15.30 0.02
C ALA A 106 8.56 15.40 1.45
N VAL A 107 7.40 14.81 1.74
CA VAL A 107 6.85 14.72 3.11
C VAL A 107 7.86 14.07 4.04
N ALA A 108 8.40 12.89 3.68
CA ALA A 108 9.36 12.19 4.54
C ALA A 108 10.62 13.02 4.86
N ARG A 109 11.13 13.81 3.90
CA ARG A 109 12.25 14.71 4.15
C ARG A 109 11.90 15.88 5.04
N VAL A 110 10.71 16.47 4.85
CA VAL A 110 10.24 17.61 5.65
C VAL A 110 10.01 17.19 7.11
N GLU A 111 9.31 16.07 7.31
CA GLU A 111 8.99 15.53 8.63
C GLU A 111 10.23 15.20 9.46
N THR A 112 11.30 14.75 8.80
CA THR A 112 12.56 14.39 9.47
C THR A 112 13.56 15.55 9.58
N GLY A 113 13.15 16.76 9.20
CA GLY A 113 14.01 17.94 9.22
C GLY A 113 15.25 17.83 8.34
N GLY A 114 15.23 16.94 7.33
CA GLY A 114 16.39 16.67 6.48
C GLY A 114 17.51 15.88 7.17
N SER A 115 17.23 15.15 8.25
CA SER A 115 18.19 14.30 9.00
C SER A 115 18.70 13.07 8.22
N TRP A 116 18.74 13.16 6.90
CA TRP A 116 19.19 12.11 5.99
C TRP A 116 20.65 12.35 5.60
N ASN A 117 21.42 11.29 5.44
CA ASN A 117 22.81 11.40 5.02
C ASN A 117 22.92 11.41 3.48
N ASN A 118 22.96 12.61 2.90
CA ASN A 118 23.03 12.76 1.43
C ASN A 118 24.37 12.27 0.85
N ALA A 119 25.46 12.30 1.61
CA ALA A 119 26.77 11.86 1.13
C ALA A 119 26.84 10.33 0.96
N GLN A 120 26.10 9.60 1.79
CA GLN A 120 26.04 8.14 1.74
C GLN A 120 24.75 7.61 1.10
N SER A 121 23.81 8.49 0.73
CA SER A 121 22.48 8.12 0.25
C SER A 121 21.73 7.19 1.21
N ILE A 122 21.81 7.48 2.51
CA ILE A 122 21.23 6.67 3.58
C ILE A 122 20.32 7.53 4.46
N ILE A 123 19.18 6.96 4.84
CA ILE A 123 18.34 7.43 5.95
C ILE A 123 18.82 6.69 7.20
N PRO A 124 19.40 7.39 8.18
CA PRO A 124 19.99 6.73 9.35
C PRO A 124 18.94 6.00 10.19
N ALA A 125 19.35 4.93 10.86
CA ALA A 125 18.54 4.17 11.80
C ALA A 125 17.89 5.06 12.87
N SER A 126 18.54 6.16 13.26
CA SER A 126 18.00 7.14 14.21
C SER A 126 16.74 7.85 13.71
N VAL A 127 16.57 8.00 12.40
CA VAL A 127 15.34 8.54 11.78
C VAL A 127 14.22 7.49 11.78
N MET A 128 14.59 6.22 11.59
CA MET A 128 13.65 5.10 11.58
C MET A 128 13.25 4.66 13.00
N ALA A 129 14.02 5.05 14.01
CA ALA A 129 13.77 4.68 15.39
C ALA A 129 12.43 5.25 15.89
N ALA A 130 11.71 4.42 16.64
CA ALA A 130 10.56 4.88 17.40
C ALA A 130 10.99 5.90 18.46
N GLN A 131 10.10 6.82 18.82
CA GLN A 131 10.31 7.78 19.90
C GLN A 131 9.49 7.36 21.14
N ALA A 132 10.06 7.56 22.34
CA ALA A 132 9.45 7.07 23.60
C ALA A 132 8.19 7.88 23.90
N THR A 133 8.27 9.15 23.51
CA THR A 133 7.20 10.13 23.51
C THR A 133 7.31 10.89 22.21
N GLY A 134 6.27 10.87 21.39
CA GLY A 134 6.19 11.66 20.17
C GLY A 134 6.19 10.85 18.87
N PRO A 135 6.32 11.55 17.73
CA PRO A 135 6.21 10.95 16.41
C PRO A 135 7.39 10.04 16.07
N SER A 136 7.13 8.97 15.30
CA SER A 136 8.10 7.93 14.97
C SER A 136 8.28 7.75 13.46
N GLY A 137 9.51 7.44 13.04
CA GLY A 137 9.83 7.07 11.67
C GLY A 137 9.84 8.23 10.66
N PRO A 138 10.01 7.92 9.36
CA PRO A 138 10.24 8.93 8.33
C PRO A 138 9.04 9.82 8.05
N PHE A 139 7.82 9.38 8.41
CA PHE A 139 6.60 10.18 8.29
C PHE A 139 6.07 10.64 9.65
N GLN A 140 6.88 10.54 10.70
CA GLN A 140 6.58 11.11 12.02
C GLN A 140 5.18 10.72 12.55
N PHE A 141 4.83 9.44 12.44
CA PHE A 141 3.56 8.93 12.94
C PHE A 141 3.49 9.00 14.47
N GLN A 142 2.41 9.60 14.99
CA GLN A 142 2.01 9.35 16.37
C GLN A 142 1.46 7.94 16.52
N THR A 143 1.67 7.33 17.69
CA THR A 143 1.17 5.99 18.05
C THR A 143 -0.33 5.83 17.79
N SER A 144 -1.13 6.85 18.11
CA SER A 144 -2.57 6.84 17.90
C SER A 144 -2.98 6.89 16.44
N THR A 145 -2.33 7.75 15.66
CA THR A 145 -2.53 7.84 14.21
C THR A 145 -2.12 6.52 13.57
N TRP A 146 -0.94 5.99 13.90
CA TRP A 146 -0.46 4.68 13.43
C TRP A 146 -1.51 3.59 13.66
N LYS A 147 -1.99 3.47 14.90
CA LYS A 147 -3.02 2.50 15.29
C LYS A 147 -4.31 2.65 14.49
N ALA A 148 -4.76 3.89 14.26
CA ALA A 148 -5.97 4.15 13.48
C ALA A 148 -5.75 3.82 12.00
N THR A 149 -4.58 4.11 11.45
CA THR A 149 -4.24 3.89 10.05
C THR A 149 -4.08 2.40 9.75
N ILE A 150 -3.34 1.64 10.57
CA ILE A 150 -3.17 0.18 10.34
C ILE A 150 -4.49 -0.60 10.46
N ALA A 151 -5.51 -0.03 11.10
CA ALA A 151 -6.85 -0.61 11.16
C ALA A 151 -7.71 -0.32 9.91
N GLN A 152 -7.29 0.63 9.07
CA GLN A 152 -8.01 1.07 7.86
C GLN A 152 -7.39 0.56 6.56
N ILE A 153 -6.10 0.24 6.56
CA ILE A 153 -5.43 -0.39 5.43
C ILE A 153 -5.90 -1.85 5.24
N ASP A 154 -5.65 -2.40 4.05
CA ASP A 154 -6.06 -3.76 3.68
C ASP A 154 -5.51 -4.80 4.70
N PRO A 155 -6.38 -5.61 5.34
CA PRO A 155 -5.96 -6.62 6.31
C PRO A 155 -4.89 -7.60 5.81
N LYS A 156 -4.73 -7.77 4.49
CA LYS A 156 -3.68 -8.63 3.91
C LYS A 156 -2.25 -8.20 4.29
N PHE A 157 -2.04 -6.93 4.62
CA PHE A 157 -0.73 -6.43 5.05
C PHE A 157 -0.40 -6.85 6.48
N ALA A 158 -1.41 -7.15 7.30
CA ALA A 158 -1.28 -7.67 8.66
C ALA A 158 -0.36 -6.85 9.60
N TYR A 159 -0.23 -5.54 9.35
CA TYR A 159 0.60 -4.65 10.17
C TYR A 159 0.04 -4.47 11.59
N LYS A 160 0.97 -4.32 12.53
CA LYS A 160 0.76 -4.22 13.97
C LYS A 160 1.42 -2.95 14.51
N MET A 161 1.20 -2.67 15.79
CA MET A 161 1.83 -1.52 16.45
C MET A 161 3.36 -1.53 16.41
N GLN A 162 3.95 -2.72 16.47
CA GLN A 162 5.39 -2.91 16.41
C GLN A 162 6.01 -2.57 15.05
N ASP A 163 5.21 -2.49 13.99
CA ASP A 163 5.69 -2.20 12.64
C ASP A 163 5.83 -0.69 12.40
N ILE A 164 5.63 0.15 13.43
CA ILE A 164 5.75 1.60 13.33
C ILE A 164 7.17 2.05 12.95
N THR A 165 8.19 1.22 13.14
CA THR A 165 9.58 1.51 12.68
C THR A 165 9.93 0.83 11.36
N ASP A 166 9.02 0.06 10.78
CA ASP A 166 9.22 -0.55 9.46
C ASP A 166 9.04 0.55 8.39
N PRO A 167 10.09 0.88 7.62
CA PRO A 167 10.02 1.91 6.58
C PRO A 167 8.99 1.60 5.48
N LYS A 168 8.73 0.32 5.19
CA LYS A 168 7.73 -0.09 4.20
C LYS A 168 6.32 0.14 4.72
N ALA A 169 6.06 -0.25 5.97
CA ALA A 169 4.77 -0.04 6.59
C ALA A 169 4.47 1.45 6.76
N GLN A 170 5.48 2.24 7.18
CA GLN A 170 5.44 3.69 7.25
C GLN A 170 5.06 4.35 5.92
N ALA A 171 5.72 3.97 4.81
CA ALA A 171 5.39 4.49 3.49
C ALA A 171 3.96 4.13 3.06
N LEU A 172 3.52 2.89 3.31
CA LEU A 172 2.18 2.42 2.97
C LEU A 172 1.10 3.21 3.73
N CYS A 173 1.27 3.37 5.04
CA CYS A 173 0.35 4.15 5.87
C CYS A 173 0.33 5.64 5.49
N ALA A 174 1.48 6.23 5.16
CA ALA A 174 1.55 7.63 4.75
C ALA A 174 0.86 7.87 3.40
N ALA A 175 1.05 6.97 2.43
CA ALA A 175 0.33 7.02 1.15
C ALA A 175 -1.19 6.85 1.34
N HIS A 176 -1.62 5.95 2.22
CA HIS A 176 -3.03 5.81 2.56
C HIS A 176 -3.63 7.10 3.13
N ILE A 177 -2.95 7.76 4.08
CA ILE A 177 -3.41 9.04 4.63
C ILE A 177 -3.48 10.13 3.56
N ALA A 178 -2.48 10.19 2.67
CA ALA A 178 -2.49 11.15 1.58
C ALA A 178 -3.69 10.90 0.64
N ASN A 179 -3.96 9.65 0.26
CA ASN A 179 -5.14 9.31 -0.55
C ASN A 179 -6.46 9.69 0.15
N GLN A 180 -6.62 9.35 1.43
CA GLN A 180 -7.80 9.78 2.22
C GLN A 180 -7.92 11.31 2.28
N GLY A 181 -6.80 12.02 2.42
CA GLY A 181 -6.76 13.48 2.39
C GLY A 181 -7.23 14.05 1.05
N ILE A 182 -6.82 13.44 -0.07
CA ILE A 182 -7.28 13.80 -1.42
C ILE A 182 -8.80 13.62 -1.53
N GLU A 183 -9.33 12.46 -1.16
CA GLU A 183 -10.76 12.16 -1.22
C GLU A 183 -11.59 13.13 -0.37
N GLN A 184 -11.16 13.37 0.86
CA GLN A 184 -11.83 14.29 1.78
C GLN A 184 -11.76 15.74 1.30
N HIS A 185 -10.65 16.14 0.68
CA HIS A 185 -10.52 17.47 0.10
C HIS A 185 -11.44 17.65 -1.11
N LEU A 186 -11.45 16.68 -2.03
CA LEU A 186 -12.36 16.66 -3.18
C LEU A 186 -13.81 16.76 -2.74
N HIS A 187 -14.21 15.98 -1.72
CA HIS A 187 -15.57 16.01 -1.19
C HIS A 187 -15.95 17.37 -0.60
N LYS A 188 -15.03 18.03 0.10
CA LYS A 188 -15.31 19.29 0.81
C LYS A 188 -15.22 20.53 -0.09
N PHE A 189 -14.25 20.56 -1.00
CA PHE A 189 -13.87 21.77 -1.75
C PHE A 189 -14.05 21.65 -3.28
N ASN A 190 -14.47 20.48 -3.78
CA ASN A 190 -14.73 20.22 -5.20
C ASN A 190 -13.53 20.53 -6.11
N GLY A 191 -12.33 20.11 -5.69
CA GLY A 191 -11.08 20.24 -6.43
C GLY A 191 -9.99 19.38 -5.81
N LEU A 192 -8.92 19.08 -6.56
CA LEU A 192 -7.75 18.40 -6.01
C LEU A 192 -6.97 19.34 -5.09
N PRO A 193 -6.45 18.85 -3.94
CA PRO A 193 -5.60 19.65 -3.10
C PRO A 193 -4.27 19.92 -3.80
N SER A 194 -3.74 21.13 -3.63
CA SER A 194 -2.30 21.38 -3.84
C SER A 194 -1.47 20.55 -2.83
N PRO A 195 -0.18 20.30 -3.11
CA PRO A 195 0.69 19.57 -2.17
C PRO A 195 0.71 20.17 -0.76
N ALA A 196 0.66 21.50 -0.63
CA ALA A 196 0.64 22.17 0.66
C ALA A 196 -0.69 21.94 1.41
N GLN A 197 -1.82 21.97 0.71
CA GLN A 197 -3.12 21.64 1.30
C GLN A 197 -3.16 20.16 1.72
N LEU A 198 -2.64 19.27 0.88
CA LEU A 198 -2.58 17.84 1.17
C LEU A 198 -1.72 17.53 2.39
N TYR A 199 -0.59 18.23 2.54
CA TYR A 199 0.26 18.10 3.72
C TYR A 199 -0.46 18.50 5.02
N LEU A 200 -1.40 19.44 4.99
CA LEU A 200 -2.19 19.75 6.19
C LEU A 200 -3.04 18.56 6.67
N TYR A 201 -3.52 17.69 5.77
CA TYR A 201 -4.23 16.47 6.17
C TYR A 201 -3.29 15.48 6.88
N HIS A 202 -2.04 15.39 6.44
CA HIS A 202 -1.02 14.59 7.12
C HIS A 202 -0.67 15.16 8.50
N PHE A 203 -0.48 16.48 8.57
CA PHE A 203 0.03 17.16 9.75
C PHE A 203 -1.04 17.43 10.84
N LEU A 204 -2.21 17.91 10.46
CA LEU A 204 -3.31 18.28 11.38
C LEU A 204 -4.38 17.20 11.50
N GLY A 205 -4.46 16.28 10.53
CA GLY A 205 -5.62 15.42 10.36
C GLY A 205 -6.80 16.12 9.66
N ALA A 206 -7.76 15.32 9.22
CA ALA A 206 -8.88 15.72 8.36
C ALA A 206 -9.65 16.96 8.83
N ASN A 207 -10.15 16.92 10.06
CA ASN A 207 -11.06 17.95 10.59
C ASN A 207 -10.37 19.31 10.69
N ASP A 208 -9.18 19.33 11.31
CA ASP A 208 -8.42 20.55 11.53
C ASP A 208 -7.86 21.11 10.23
N ALA A 209 -7.41 20.24 9.30
CA ALA A 209 -7.02 20.66 7.96
C ALA A 209 -8.18 21.33 7.21
N GLN A 210 -9.36 20.71 7.15
CA GLN A 210 -10.53 21.29 6.50
C GLN A 210 -10.98 22.58 7.17
N ALA A 211 -10.88 22.69 8.50
CA ALA A 211 -11.24 23.89 9.23
C ALA A 211 -10.32 25.07 8.84
N VAL A 212 -9.01 24.85 8.80
CA VAL A 212 -8.03 25.86 8.34
C VAL A 212 -8.26 26.23 6.87
N LEU A 213 -8.53 25.25 6.01
CA LEU A 213 -8.71 25.46 4.57
C LEU A 213 -10.04 26.12 4.18
N SER A 214 -11.05 26.07 5.07
CA SER A 214 -12.35 26.72 4.82
C SER A 214 -12.32 28.24 4.98
N ASP A 215 -11.35 28.77 5.74
CA ASP A 215 -11.15 30.21 5.93
C ASP A 215 -9.65 30.52 6.07
N PRO A 216 -8.87 30.39 4.98
CA PRO A 216 -7.41 30.47 5.07
C PRO A 216 -6.91 31.90 5.37
N GLY A 217 -7.75 32.92 5.28
CA GLY A 217 -7.41 34.28 5.73
C GLY A 217 -7.34 34.42 7.25
N ARG A 218 -7.94 33.49 8.00
CA ARG A 218 -8.07 33.55 9.45
C ARG A 218 -6.84 33.00 10.16
N ALA A 219 -6.52 33.57 11.32
CA ALA A 219 -5.47 33.08 12.20
C ALA A 219 -5.79 31.66 12.70
N VAL A 220 -4.80 30.76 12.65
CA VAL A 220 -5.01 29.34 12.93
C VAL A 220 -5.36 29.05 14.40
N ASP A 221 -5.00 29.93 15.34
CA ASP A 221 -5.38 29.80 16.76
C ASP A 221 -6.85 30.13 17.04
N LEU A 222 -7.57 30.70 16.07
CA LEU A 222 -9.02 30.88 16.12
C LEU A 222 -9.80 29.66 15.61
N VAL A 223 -9.10 28.67 15.05
CA VAL A 223 -9.69 27.51 14.37
C VAL A 223 -9.19 26.20 14.99
N LEU A 224 -7.93 26.17 15.42
CA LEU A 224 -7.27 25.03 16.05
C LEU A 224 -7.26 25.17 17.57
N SER A 225 -7.17 24.02 18.26
CA SER A 225 -7.06 24.04 19.72
C SER A 225 -5.72 24.65 20.19
N PRO A 226 -5.67 25.32 21.36
CA PRO A 226 -4.43 25.86 21.91
C PRO A 226 -3.32 24.81 22.07
N THR A 227 -3.70 23.57 22.37
CA THR A 227 -2.77 22.43 22.48
C THR A 227 -2.04 22.15 21.16
N VAL A 228 -2.74 22.23 20.02
CA VAL A 228 -2.17 21.99 18.69
C VAL A 228 -1.16 23.08 18.33
N ILE A 229 -1.49 24.34 18.62
CA ILE A 229 -0.60 25.50 18.41
C ILE A 229 0.67 25.37 19.25
N GLN A 230 0.52 25.12 20.56
CA GLN A 230 1.65 24.99 21.49
C GLN A 230 2.59 23.84 21.15
N SER A 231 2.06 22.76 20.56
CA SER A 231 2.86 21.61 20.16
C SER A 231 3.67 21.87 18.89
N ASN A 232 3.30 22.88 18.08
CA ASN A 232 3.89 23.11 16.76
C ASN A 232 4.17 24.59 16.43
N PRO A 233 4.87 25.32 17.30
CA PRO A 233 5.04 26.77 17.15
C PRO A 233 5.83 27.17 15.90
N SER A 234 6.69 26.29 15.37
CA SER A 234 7.50 26.55 14.17
C SER A 234 6.69 26.60 12.88
N LEU A 235 5.52 25.97 12.86
CA LEU A 235 4.63 25.92 11.70
C LEU A 235 3.41 26.81 11.91
N LEU A 236 2.81 26.77 13.10
CA LEU A 236 1.53 27.42 13.39
C LEU A 236 1.67 28.82 14.02
N GLY A 237 2.88 29.20 14.43
CA GLY A 237 3.12 30.45 15.18
C GLY A 237 2.87 30.26 16.68
N GLN A 238 2.88 31.37 17.42
CA GLN A 238 2.67 31.37 18.88
C GLN A 238 1.23 31.76 19.22
N PRO A 239 0.67 31.32 20.36
CA PRO A 239 -0.65 31.79 20.80
C PRO A 239 -0.72 33.33 20.86
N GLY A 240 -1.71 33.94 20.19
CA GLY A 240 -1.84 35.41 20.11
C GLY A 240 -0.98 36.08 19.04
N ALA A 241 -0.15 35.30 18.33
CA ALA A 241 0.61 35.72 17.15
C ALA A 241 0.70 34.54 16.15
N ALA A 242 -0.43 33.82 16.00
CA ALA A 242 -0.51 32.65 15.13
C ALA A 242 -0.52 33.07 13.66
N HIS A 243 -0.01 32.20 12.79
CA HIS A 243 -0.09 32.40 11.35
C HIS A 243 -1.54 32.35 10.87
N THR A 244 -1.84 32.98 9.75
CA THR A 244 -3.09 32.69 9.02
C THR A 244 -2.98 31.36 8.26
N GLY A 245 -4.10 30.78 7.84
CA GLY A 245 -4.10 29.60 6.98
C GLY A 245 -3.28 29.80 5.68
N ASN A 246 -3.32 30.99 5.07
CA ASN A 246 -2.52 31.34 3.89
C ASN A 246 -1.02 31.36 4.21
N GLN A 247 -0.63 32.01 5.31
CA GLN A 247 0.78 32.02 5.75
C GLN A 247 1.28 30.61 6.07
N LEU A 248 0.43 29.79 6.69
CA LEU A 248 0.73 28.38 6.94
C LEU A 248 0.95 27.61 5.61
N LEU A 249 0.07 27.79 4.62
CA LEU A 249 0.22 27.16 3.31
C LEU A 249 1.52 27.58 2.61
N ASP A 250 1.91 28.86 2.70
CA ASP A 250 3.17 29.35 2.14
C ASP A 250 4.38 28.71 2.82
N ILE A 251 4.36 28.62 4.15
CA ILE A 251 5.42 27.97 4.94
C ILE A 251 5.54 26.49 4.53
N VAL A 252 4.41 25.78 4.44
CA VAL A 252 4.38 24.37 4.05
C VAL A 252 4.86 24.19 2.61
N ALA A 253 4.41 25.02 1.67
CA ALA A 253 4.83 24.96 0.28
C ALA A 253 6.35 25.16 0.15
N MET A 254 6.94 26.09 0.90
CA MET A 254 8.40 26.28 0.95
C MET A 254 9.13 25.06 1.50
N ARG A 255 8.62 24.44 2.58
CA ARG A 255 9.20 23.21 3.15
C ARG A 255 9.15 22.06 2.15
N LEU A 256 7.99 21.83 1.52
CA LEU A 256 7.83 20.80 0.50
C LEU A 256 8.75 21.05 -0.69
N ARG A 257 8.88 22.31 -1.16
CA ARG A 257 9.84 22.68 -2.21
C ARG A 257 11.28 22.28 -1.86
N ALA A 258 11.73 22.52 -0.63
CA ALA A 258 13.05 22.08 -0.19
C ALA A 258 13.16 20.54 -0.19
N GLY A 259 12.11 19.83 0.22
CA GLY A 259 12.02 18.37 0.13
C GLY A 259 12.13 17.87 -1.32
N TYR A 260 11.38 18.45 -2.25
CA TYR A 260 11.45 18.14 -3.68
C TYR A 260 12.85 18.39 -4.25
N GLN A 261 13.47 19.53 -3.93
CA GLN A 261 14.83 19.85 -4.39
C GLN A 261 15.86 18.87 -3.85
N ALA A 262 15.77 18.50 -2.57
CA ALA A 262 16.66 17.51 -1.97
C ALA A 262 16.50 16.10 -2.58
N ASN A 263 15.31 15.78 -3.10
CA ASN A 263 15.05 14.53 -3.81
C ASN A 263 15.29 14.61 -5.33
N ALA A 264 15.52 15.79 -5.89
CA ALA A 264 15.57 15.98 -7.34
C ALA A 264 16.62 15.08 -8.02
N GLY A 265 17.77 14.87 -7.38
CA GLY A 265 18.83 13.98 -7.89
C GLY A 265 18.38 12.52 -8.04
N LEU A 266 17.56 12.02 -7.09
CA LEU A 266 16.99 10.66 -7.13
C LEU A 266 15.98 10.51 -8.27
N PHE A 267 15.20 11.55 -8.56
CA PHE A 267 14.21 11.50 -9.64
C PHE A 267 14.80 11.80 -11.02
N ALA A 268 15.87 12.60 -11.09
CA ALA A 268 16.61 12.88 -12.32
C ALA A 268 17.47 11.69 -12.77
N ASN A 269 17.96 10.89 -11.82
CA ASN A 269 18.71 9.66 -12.06
C ASN A 269 18.04 8.53 -11.30
N PRO A 270 16.87 8.08 -11.76
CA PRO A 270 16.14 7.06 -11.04
C PRO A 270 16.93 5.76 -10.93
N PRO A 271 16.78 5.03 -9.82
CA PRO A 271 17.38 3.70 -9.69
C PRO A 271 17.00 2.81 -10.88
N ALA A 272 17.84 1.82 -11.21
CA ALA A 272 17.60 0.95 -12.36
C ALA A 272 16.27 0.19 -12.30
N TRP A 273 15.62 0.12 -11.13
CA TRP A 273 14.27 -0.44 -10.97
C TRP A 273 13.13 0.58 -11.06
N TRP A 274 13.41 1.85 -11.40
CA TRP A 274 12.42 2.92 -11.56
C TRP A 274 12.49 3.52 -12.99
N PRO A 275 11.37 3.58 -13.74
CA PRO A 275 10.01 3.18 -13.36
C PRO A 275 9.79 1.71 -13.70
N LEU A 276 9.66 0.88 -12.66
CA LEU A 276 9.70 -0.60 -12.70
C LEU A 276 11.09 -1.11 -13.11
N PRO A 277 11.47 -2.38 -12.80
CA PRO A 277 12.73 -2.95 -13.23
C PRO A 277 13.12 -2.39 -14.59
N GLN A 278 14.38 -2.09 -14.85
CA GLN A 278 14.89 -2.67 -16.07
C GLN A 278 14.51 -4.15 -15.95
N ALA A 279 13.33 -4.50 -16.50
CA ALA A 279 13.26 -5.64 -17.38
C ALA A 279 14.51 -5.38 -18.15
N SER A 280 15.50 -6.21 -17.84
CA SER A 280 16.71 -6.23 -18.59
C SER A 280 16.29 -6.05 -20.05
N THR A 281 17.19 -5.56 -20.86
CA THR A 281 17.07 -5.78 -22.30
C THR A 281 16.98 -7.30 -22.66
N GLU A 282 16.55 -8.18 -21.77
CA GLU A 282 16.27 -9.59 -21.93
C GLU A 282 14.78 -9.78 -22.21
N ALA A 283 14.54 -10.67 -23.16
CA ALA A 283 13.26 -11.02 -23.71
C ALA A 283 12.13 -11.15 -22.67
N THR A 284 10.91 -10.85 -23.12
CA THR A 284 9.68 -11.42 -22.56
C THR A 284 9.37 -12.69 -23.36
N PRO A 285 10.10 -13.82 -23.15
CA PRO A 285 9.97 -14.99 -24.00
C PRO A 285 8.54 -15.55 -23.95
N TRP A 286 7.83 -15.38 -22.84
CA TRP A 286 6.42 -15.76 -22.73
C TRP A 286 5.50 -14.93 -23.61
N LEU A 287 5.77 -13.63 -23.79
CA LEU A 287 5.03 -12.80 -24.74
C LEU A 287 5.39 -13.19 -26.17
N ASN A 288 6.66 -13.51 -26.45
CA ASN A 288 7.07 -14.02 -27.76
C ASN A 288 6.38 -15.35 -28.10
N THR A 289 6.26 -16.27 -27.13
CA THR A 289 5.48 -17.50 -27.28
C THR A 289 4.00 -17.20 -27.55
N ALA A 290 3.41 -16.24 -26.86
CA ALA A 290 2.03 -15.81 -27.13
C ALA A 290 1.86 -15.26 -28.55
N LEU A 291 2.78 -14.41 -29.02
CA LEU A 291 2.80 -13.86 -30.38
C LEU A 291 2.98 -14.95 -31.45
N GLN A 292 3.76 -15.99 -31.15
CA GLN A 292 3.90 -17.16 -32.04
C GLN A 292 2.59 -17.93 -32.18
N GLU A 293 1.83 -18.13 -31.09
CA GLU A 293 0.53 -18.81 -31.15
C GLU A 293 -0.54 -17.95 -31.86
N GLU A 294 -0.47 -16.61 -31.74
CA GLU A 294 -1.29 -15.70 -32.56
C GLU A 294 -0.96 -15.84 -34.05
N GLN A 295 0.34 -15.80 -34.41
CA GLN A 295 0.80 -15.97 -35.79
C GLN A 295 0.45 -17.34 -36.37
N ALA A 296 0.41 -18.38 -35.53
CA ALA A 296 -0.06 -19.71 -35.91
C ALA A 296 -1.57 -19.77 -36.17
N GLY A 297 -2.31 -18.70 -35.85
CA GLY A 297 -3.74 -18.58 -36.12
C GLY A 297 -4.61 -19.46 -35.22
N VAL A 298 -4.17 -19.74 -33.98
CA VAL A 298 -4.89 -20.62 -33.06
C VAL A 298 -6.29 -20.08 -32.79
N THR A 299 -7.28 -20.84 -33.26
CA THR A 299 -8.72 -20.51 -33.22
C THR A 299 -9.50 -21.76 -32.82
N GLU A 300 -10.59 -21.60 -32.07
CA GLU A 300 -11.53 -22.69 -31.79
C GLU A 300 -12.02 -23.39 -33.06
N ALA A 301 -12.32 -24.68 -32.96
CA ALA A 301 -12.87 -25.43 -34.07
C ALA A 301 -14.39 -25.27 -34.16
N ALA A 302 -14.93 -25.27 -35.37
CA ALA A 302 -16.37 -25.14 -35.58
C ALA A 302 -17.12 -26.45 -35.26
N GLY A 303 -18.35 -26.32 -34.76
CA GLY A 303 -19.25 -27.44 -34.51
C GLY A 303 -18.85 -28.25 -33.29
N SER A 304 -18.89 -29.58 -33.38
CA SER A 304 -18.51 -30.49 -32.28
C SER A 304 -17.03 -30.91 -32.32
N SER A 305 -16.21 -30.21 -33.09
CA SER A 305 -14.76 -30.45 -33.17
C SER A 305 -14.05 -29.61 -32.10
N SER A 306 -12.81 -29.96 -31.76
CA SER A 306 -11.98 -29.15 -30.85
C SER A 306 -10.59 -28.95 -31.43
N ASN A 307 -10.00 -27.78 -31.23
CA ASN A 307 -8.63 -27.51 -31.62
C ASN A 307 -7.65 -28.19 -30.64
N PRO A 308 -6.80 -29.14 -31.10
CA PRO A 308 -5.88 -29.86 -30.23
C PRO A 308 -4.85 -28.96 -29.54
N ARG A 309 -4.53 -27.78 -30.11
CA ARG A 309 -3.65 -26.81 -29.45
C ARG A 309 -4.32 -26.18 -28.23
N ILE A 310 -5.61 -25.88 -28.29
CA ILE A 310 -6.36 -25.37 -27.14
C ILE A 310 -6.47 -26.43 -26.05
N SER A 311 -6.64 -27.71 -26.43
CA SER A 311 -6.56 -28.82 -25.47
C SER A 311 -5.22 -28.84 -24.73
N GLN A 312 -4.09 -28.59 -25.42
CA GLN A 312 -2.77 -28.49 -24.77
C GLN A 312 -2.67 -27.31 -23.79
N PHE A 313 -3.31 -26.17 -24.10
CA PHE A 313 -3.37 -25.05 -23.16
C PHE A 313 -4.09 -25.47 -21.88
N LEU A 314 -5.25 -26.13 -22.01
CA LEU A 314 -6.07 -26.62 -20.90
C LEU A 314 -5.34 -27.67 -20.06
N GLU A 315 -4.59 -28.59 -20.68
CA GLU A 315 -3.73 -29.56 -19.99
C GLU A 315 -2.71 -28.86 -19.09
N SER A 316 -2.19 -27.70 -19.51
CA SER A 316 -1.22 -26.94 -18.72
C SER A 316 -1.74 -26.50 -17.35
N VAL A 317 -3.05 -26.42 -17.16
CA VAL A 317 -3.69 -26.05 -15.88
C VAL A 317 -4.43 -27.23 -15.23
N GLY A 318 -4.15 -28.45 -15.67
CA GLY A 318 -4.61 -29.68 -15.02
C GLY A 318 -5.91 -30.28 -15.56
N PHE A 319 -6.43 -29.82 -16.70
CA PHE A 319 -7.50 -30.54 -17.40
C PHE A 319 -6.99 -31.83 -18.04
N PRO A 320 -7.86 -32.85 -18.23
CA PRO A 320 -7.47 -34.08 -18.92
C PRO A 320 -7.15 -33.81 -20.40
N PRO A 321 -6.29 -34.65 -21.03
CA PRO A 321 -6.00 -34.53 -22.45
C PRO A 321 -7.25 -34.59 -23.33
N GLY A 322 -7.27 -33.79 -24.39
CA GLY A 322 -8.39 -33.72 -25.33
C GLY A 322 -9.63 -32.98 -24.80
N ARG A 323 -9.48 -32.17 -23.75
CA ARG A 323 -10.56 -31.28 -23.28
C ARG A 323 -11.05 -30.38 -24.43
N SER A 324 -12.38 -30.26 -24.58
CA SER A 324 -13.01 -29.41 -25.60
C SER A 324 -12.62 -27.95 -25.43
N ASP A 325 -12.44 -27.26 -26.55
CA ASP A 325 -12.13 -25.83 -26.65
C ASP A 325 -13.33 -24.93 -26.28
N ASP A 326 -14.53 -25.49 -26.13
CA ASP A 326 -15.68 -24.83 -25.45
C ASP A 326 -15.41 -24.47 -23.96
N THR A 327 -14.31 -24.97 -23.39
CA THR A 327 -13.91 -24.65 -22.01
C THR A 327 -13.08 -23.38 -21.99
N ALA A 328 -13.51 -22.35 -21.26
CA ALA A 328 -12.77 -21.10 -21.10
C ALA A 328 -11.27 -21.32 -20.86
N TRP A 329 -10.43 -20.76 -21.73
CA TRP A 329 -9.02 -21.15 -21.87
C TRP A 329 -8.03 -19.96 -21.82
N CYS A 330 -8.46 -18.75 -21.47
CA CYS A 330 -7.58 -17.57 -21.37
C CYS A 330 -6.45 -17.73 -20.34
N ALA A 331 -6.77 -18.16 -19.11
CA ALA A 331 -5.80 -18.42 -18.05
C ALA A 331 -4.92 -19.64 -18.36
N ALA A 332 -5.48 -20.61 -19.08
CA ALA A 332 -4.77 -21.80 -19.54
C ALA A 332 -3.71 -21.44 -20.59
N PHE A 333 -4.04 -20.53 -21.51
CA PHE A 333 -3.11 -19.95 -22.48
C PHE A 333 -1.94 -19.23 -21.80
N VAL A 334 -2.21 -18.38 -20.79
CA VAL A 334 -1.17 -17.69 -20.00
C VAL A 334 -0.24 -18.71 -19.33
N SER A 335 -0.78 -19.72 -18.64
CA SER A 335 0.02 -20.80 -18.02
C SER A 335 0.87 -21.54 -19.05
N TRP A 336 0.30 -21.88 -20.20
CA TRP A 336 1.01 -22.61 -21.25
C TRP A 336 2.17 -21.78 -21.81
N CYS A 337 1.95 -20.49 -22.11
CA CYS A 337 3.00 -19.61 -22.62
C CYS A 337 4.18 -19.54 -21.63
N LEU A 338 3.90 -19.34 -20.34
CA LEU A 338 4.94 -19.28 -19.32
C LEU A 338 5.72 -20.59 -19.18
N LYS A 339 5.05 -21.74 -19.28
CA LYS A 339 5.68 -23.07 -19.17
C LYS A 339 6.50 -23.45 -20.40
N ASN A 340 6.18 -22.90 -21.57
CA ASN A 340 6.77 -23.30 -22.86
C ASN A 340 7.69 -22.23 -23.48
N CYS A 341 7.92 -21.12 -22.79
CA CYS A 341 8.79 -20.05 -23.29
C CYS A 341 10.29 -20.30 -23.12
N GLY A 342 10.69 -21.44 -22.53
CA GLY A 342 12.09 -21.79 -22.31
C GLY A 342 12.76 -21.04 -21.14
N ASP A 343 12.00 -20.25 -20.37
CA ASP A 343 12.49 -19.55 -19.18
C ASP A 343 12.07 -20.25 -17.87
N GLY A 344 13.06 -20.51 -17.02
CA GLY A 344 12.86 -21.22 -15.75
C GLY A 344 12.05 -20.42 -14.73
N THR A 345 12.21 -19.09 -14.72
CA THR A 345 11.48 -18.18 -13.82
C THR A 345 10.00 -18.14 -14.20
N ALA A 346 9.69 -18.01 -15.48
CA ALA A 346 8.33 -18.09 -16.01
C ALA A 346 7.66 -19.42 -15.71
N ALA A 347 8.37 -20.53 -15.94
CA ALA A 347 7.86 -21.85 -15.62
C ALA A 347 7.60 -22.02 -14.10
N ALA A 348 8.45 -21.45 -13.25
CA ALA A 348 8.24 -21.46 -11.80
C ALA A 348 7.06 -20.58 -11.37
N ALA A 349 6.91 -19.39 -11.96
CA ALA A 349 5.79 -18.49 -11.73
C ALA A 349 4.46 -19.20 -12.04
N ALA A 350 4.35 -19.85 -13.20
CA ALA A 350 3.16 -20.59 -13.59
C ALA A 350 2.83 -21.77 -12.66
N LYS A 351 3.84 -22.37 -12.01
CA LYS A 351 3.64 -23.44 -11.00
C LYS A 351 3.23 -22.90 -9.63
N SER A 352 3.59 -21.65 -9.32
CA SER A 352 3.31 -21.04 -8.01
C SER A 352 1.84 -20.62 -7.86
N VAL A 353 1.16 -20.31 -8.97
CA VAL A 353 -0.23 -19.87 -8.98
C VAL A 353 -1.15 -21.06 -8.71
N LYS A 354 -1.84 -21.03 -7.57
CA LYS A 354 -2.88 -22.01 -7.24
C LYS A 354 -4.14 -21.72 -8.07
N ASN A 355 -4.84 -22.77 -8.50
CA ASN A 355 -6.01 -22.66 -9.37
C ASN A 355 -5.72 -21.83 -10.65
N SER A 356 -4.58 -22.10 -11.31
CA SER A 356 -4.11 -21.36 -12.49
C SER A 356 -5.05 -21.39 -13.70
N SER A 357 -6.14 -22.16 -13.66
CA SER A 357 -7.24 -22.13 -14.62
C SER A 357 -8.19 -20.92 -14.42
N TYR A 358 -8.09 -20.19 -13.31
CA TYR A 358 -8.89 -19.00 -13.04
C TYR A 358 -8.11 -17.72 -13.34
N ALA A 359 -8.73 -16.77 -14.04
CA ALA A 359 -8.10 -15.50 -14.39
C ALA A 359 -7.68 -14.70 -13.15
N LYS A 360 -8.54 -14.60 -12.12
CA LYS A 360 -8.21 -13.88 -10.86
C LYS A 360 -7.01 -14.46 -10.13
N SER A 361 -6.77 -15.77 -10.21
CA SER A 361 -5.64 -16.40 -9.51
C SER A 361 -4.30 -15.86 -9.97
N TRP A 362 -4.20 -15.35 -11.19
CA TRP A 362 -2.99 -14.70 -11.68
C TRP A 362 -2.62 -13.43 -10.92
N LEU A 363 -3.56 -12.79 -10.19
CA LEU A 363 -3.29 -11.68 -9.28
C LEU A 363 -2.49 -12.10 -8.03
N ASP A 364 -2.35 -13.39 -7.76
CA ASP A 364 -1.60 -13.91 -6.61
C ASP A 364 -0.08 -13.92 -6.84
N LEU A 365 0.38 -13.65 -8.06
CA LEU A 365 1.81 -13.44 -8.31
C LEU A 365 2.32 -12.25 -7.47
N PRO A 366 3.50 -12.37 -6.85
CA PRO A 366 3.96 -11.41 -5.86
C PRO A 366 4.36 -10.06 -6.45
N MET A 367 4.80 -10.03 -7.71
CA MET A 367 5.24 -8.81 -8.38
C MET A 367 4.06 -8.07 -9.01
N GLN A 368 3.37 -7.27 -8.20
CA GLN A 368 2.34 -6.36 -8.67
C GLN A 368 2.94 -5.21 -9.48
N LEU A 369 2.36 -4.99 -10.66
CA LEU A 369 2.62 -3.82 -11.46
C LEU A 369 1.49 -2.81 -11.29
N PRO A 370 1.84 -1.52 -11.15
CA PRO A 370 0.88 -0.46 -10.92
C PRO A 370 0.22 0.07 -12.20
N GLU A 371 0.95 -0.04 -13.30
CA GLU A 371 0.55 0.35 -14.63
C GLU A 371 0.86 -0.80 -15.58
N PRO A 372 0.15 -0.88 -16.73
CA PRO A 372 0.44 -1.89 -17.73
C PRO A 372 1.88 -1.72 -18.21
N ARG A 373 2.51 -2.85 -18.51
CA ARG A 373 3.83 -2.90 -19.15
C ARG A 373 3.82 -4.01 -20.16
N ILE A 374 4.41 -3.80 -21.34
CA ILE A 374 4.53 -4.84 -22.35
C ILE A 374 5.16 -6.11 -21.73
N GLY A 375 4.49 -7.24 -21.89
CA GLY A 375 4.83 -8.54 -21.29
C GLY A 375 4.18 -8.82 -19.94
N ALA A 376 3.59 -7.82 -19.27
CA ALA A 376 2.88 -8.05 -18.02
C ALA A 376 1.66 -8.96 -18.22
N ILE A 377 1.39 -9.81 -17.24
CA ILE A 377 0.12 -10.52 -17.15
C ILE A 377 -0.92 -9.52 -16.68
N ALA A 378 -1.94 -9.29 -17.48
CA ALA A 378 -3.04 -8.40 -17.18
C ALA A 378 -4.31 -9.20 -16.90
N VAL A 379 -5.01 -8.85 -15.82
CA VAL A 379 -6.26 -9.52 -15.42
C VAL A 379 -7.42 -8.53 -15.51
N LYS A 380 -8.42 -8.81 -16.33
CA LYS A 380 -9.63 -8.00 -16.47
C LYS A 380 -10.69 -8.32 -15.41
N LYS A 381 -11.56 -7.34 -15.16
CA LYS A 381 -12.80 -7.48 -14.39
C LYS A 381 -13.68 -8.56 -15.02
N SER A 382 -14.45 -9.22 -14.16
CA SER A 382 -15.47 -10.15 -14.60
C SER A 382 -16.74 -9.41 -15.00
N HIS A 383 -17.38 -9.85 -16.09
CA HIS A 383 -18.66 -9.31 -16.56
C HIS A 383 -19.87 -10.09 -16.00
N SER A 384 -19.65 -11.15 -15.21
CA SER A 384 -20.71 -11.91 -14.56
C SER A 384 -20.23 -12.56 -13.25
N ARG A 385 -21.17 -13.02 -12.42
CA ARG A 385 -20.81 -13.70 -11.15
C ARG A 385 -20.19 -15.09 -11.36
N ASP A 386 -20.38 -15.69 -12.53
CA ASP A 386 -20.02 -17.07 -12.81
C ASP A 386 -18.68 -17.21 -13.56
N VAL A 387 -18.04 -16.09 -13.93
CA VAL A 387 -16.72 -16.08 -14.57
C VAL A 387 -15.68 -15.39 -13.68
N THR A 388 -14.43 -15.84 -13.79
CA THR A 388 -13.32 -15.34 -12.97
C THR A 388 -12.64 -14.12 -13.59
N GLY A 389 -13.15 -13.58 -14.69
CA GLY A 389 -12.51 -12.49 -15.44
C GLY A 389 -11.80 -13.03 -16.68
N HIS A 390 -10.88 -12.22 -17.22
CA HIS A 390 -10.08 -12.54 -18.41
C HIS A 390 -8.60 -12.29 -18.12
N ALA A 391 -7.71 -13.08 -18.72
CA ALA A 391 -6.27 -12.92 -18.51
C ALA A 391 -5.51 -13.01 -19.84
N GLY A 392 -4.48 -12.19 -19.98
CA GLY A 392 -3.60 -12.17 -21.15
C GLY A 392 -2.32 -11.40 -20.86
N PHE A 393 -1.54 -11.15 -21.90
CA PHE A 393 -0.33 -10.35 -21.82
C PHE A 393 -0.56 -8.96 -22.42
N VAL A 394 -0.04 -7.92 -21.78
CA VAL A 394 0.03 -6.59 -22.39
C VAL A 394 0.99 -6.69 -23.58
N ALA A 395 0.48 -6.51 -24.80
CA ALA A 395 1.28 -6.53 -26.03
C ALA A 395 1.73 -5.11 -26.41
N ALA A 396 0.88 -4.12 -26.20
CA ALA A 396 1.18 -2.71 -26.38
C ALA A 396 0.34 -1.83 -25.46
N ILE A 397 0.77 -0.58 -25.31
CA ILE A 397 0.05 0.47 -24.58
C ILE A 397 -0.04 1.64 -25.53
N ASN A 398 -1.25 2.07 -25.85
CA ASN A 398 -1.50 3.15 -26.79
C ASN A 398 -1.25 4.52 -26.12
N ASN A 399 -1.12 5.57 -26.94
CA ASN A 399 -0.87 6.92 -26.46
C ASN A 399 -2.00 7.48 -25.57
N ASP A 400 -3.22 6.95 -25.71
CA ASP A 400 -4.40 7.31 -24.90
C ASP A 400 -4.50 6.52 -23.59
N GLY A 401 -3.53 5.63 -23.32
CA GLY A 401 -3.51 4.77 -22.13
C GLY A 401 -4.33 3.48 -22.27
N SER A 402 -4.98 3.25 -23.42
CA SER A 402 -5.64 1.97 -23.69
C SER A 402 -4.60 0.85 -23.87
N ILE A 403 -5.01 -0.37 -23.53
CA ILE A 403 -4.12 -1.52 -23.44
C ILE A 403 -4.45 -2.49 -24.57
N VAL A 404 -3.46 -2.82 -25.38
CA VAL A 404 -3.54 -3.92 -26.33
C VAL A 404 -3.22 -5.21 -25.58
N LEU A 405 -4.23 -6.04 -25.40
CA LEU A 405 -4.14 -7.31 -24.70
C LEU A 405 -4.07 -8.47 -25.69
N LEU A 406 -2.93 -9.17 -25.69
CA LEU A 406 -2.76 -10.44 -26.37
C LEU A 406 -3.23 -11.57 -25.46
N ALA A 407 -4.34 -12.21 -25.80
CA ALA A 407 -4.92 -13.30 -25.03
C ALA A 407 -5.53 -14.36 -25.92
N GLY A 408 -5.69 -15.56 -25.35
CA GLY A 408 -6.56 -16.60 -25.88
C GLY A 408 -8.01 -16.41 -25.42
N ASN A 409 -8.93 -17.20 -25.97
CA ASN A 409 -10.36 -17.19 -25.64
C ASN A 409 -10.99 -15.78 -25.79
N GLN A 410 -10.69 -15.13 -26.93
CA GLN A 410 -11.31 -13.86 -27.29
C GLN A 410 -11.49 -13.70 -28.81
N GLY A 411 -12.32 -12.74 -29.21
CA GLY A 411 -12.52 -12.36 -30.62
C GLY A 411 -13.74 -12.99 -31.30
N GLY A 412 -14.49 -13.87 -30.63
CA GLY A 412 -15.65 -14.57 -31.18
C GLY A 412 -16.70 -13.65 -31.81
N LEU A 413 -16.90 -12.44 -31.26
CA LEU A 413 -17.82 -11.42 -31.82
C LEU A 413 -17.50 -11.06 -33.28
N ASN A 414 -16.23 -11.08 -33.66
CA ASN A 414 -15.76 -10.72 -35.00
C ASN A 414 -15.28 -11.94 -35.80
N ASN A 415 -15.49 -13.16 -35.30
CA ASN A 415 -14.92 -14.39 -35.84
C ASN A 415 -15.94 -15.54 -35.89
N ASN A 416 -17.14 -15.29 -36.42
CA ASN A 416 -18.21 -16.29 -36.54
C ASN A 416 -18.55 -17.04 -35.24
N GLY A 417 -18.34 -16.39 -34.08
CA GLY A 417 -18.57 -16.99 -32.76
C GLY A 417 -17.42 -17.83 -32.20
N LEU A 418 -16.29 -17.95 -32.92
CA LEU A 418 -15.14 -18.75 -32.50
C LEU A 418 -14.07 -17.86 -31.85
N ASP A 419 -13.70 -18.16 -30.62
CA ASP A 419 -12.60 -17.45 -29.97
C ASP A 419 -11.23 -17.90 -30.50
N LYS A 420 -10.23 -17.04 -30.37
CA LYS A 420 -8.88 -17.25 -30.86
C LYS A 420 -7.83 -16.62 -29.95
N VAL A 421 -6.57 -16.87 -30.28
CA VAL A 421 -5.45 -16.07 -29.80
C VAL A 421 -5.33 -14.85 -30.70
N CYS A 422 -5.54 -13.66 -30.15
CA CYS A 422 -5.33 -12.41 -30.87
C CYS A 422 -5.07 -11.22 -29.94
N GLU A 423 -4.71 -10.08 -30.51
CA GLU A 423 -4.72 -8.78 -29.84
C GLU A 423 -6.10 -8.11 -29.86
N ILE A 424 -6.55 -7.57 -28.72
CA ILE A 424 -7.74 -6.71 -28.60
C ILE A 424 -7.40 -5.53 -27.70
N THR A 425 -7.87 -4.33 -28.06
CA THR A 425 -7.68 -3.11 -27.26
C THR A 425 -8.81 -2.95 -26.23
N PHE A 426 -8.43 -2.62 -25.00
CA PHE A 426 -9.35 -2.40 -23.88
C PHE A 426 -8.99 -1.13 -23.10
N ASP A 427 -9.98 -0.56 -22.43
CA ASP A 427 -9.74 0.58 -21.54
C ASP A 427 -8.97 0.13 -20.29
N ARG A 428 -8.07 1.00 -19.81
CA ARG A 428 -7.26 0.75 -18.60
C ARG A 428 -8.11 0.39 -17.38
N GLU A 429 -9.31 0.94 -17.30
CA GLU A 429 -10.26 0.74 -16.20
C GLU A 429 -10.89 -0.66 -16.19
N GLU A 430 -10.83 -1.41 -17.30
CA GLU A 430 -11.35 -2.77 -17.36
C GLU A 430 -10.46 -3.79 -16.61
N PHE A 431 -9.25 -3.38 -16.21
CA PHE A 431 -8.28 -4.26 -15.56
C PHE A 431 -8.35 -4.18 -14.03
N LEU A 432 -8.29 -5.34 -13.38
CA LEU A 432 -8.14 -5.50 -11.93
C LEU A 432 -6.69 -5.32 -11.47
N GLY A 433 -5.73 -5.60 -12.34
CA GLY A 433 -4.32 -5.39 -12.04
C GLY A 433 -3.38 -6.07 -13.03
N PHE A 434 -2.11 -5.73 -12.91
CA PHE A 434 -1.02 -6.23 -13.73
C PHE A 434 -0.01 -6.96 -12.84
N ARG A 435 0.60 -8.01 -13.37
CA ARG A 435 1.63 -8.81 -12.68
C ARG A 435 2.81 -9.04 -13.60
N TRP A 436 4.00 -8.97 -13.01
CA TRP A 436 5.22 -9.32 -13.72
C TRP A 436 5.67 -10.74 -13.37
N VAL A 437 6.40 -11.34 -14.30
CA VAL A 437 7.02 -12.65 -14.14
C VAL A 437 8.45 -12.40 -13.67
N GLY A 438 8.68 -12.49 -12.35
CA GLY A 438 9.99 -12.22 -11.74
C GLY A 438 9.89 -11.91 -10.25
#